data_AF-A0A3D0CY56-F1
#
_entry.id   AF-A0A3D0CY56-F1
#
_cell.length_a   1.000
_cell.length_b   1.000
_cell.length_c   1.000
_cell.angle_alpha   90.00
_cell.angle_beta   90.00
_cell.angle_gamma   90.00
#
_symmetry.space_group_name_H-M   'P 1'
#
loop_
_entity.id
_entity.type
_entity.pdbx_description
1 polymer ?
#
loop_
_entity_poly.entity_id
_entity_poly.type
_entity_poly.pdbx_seq_one_letter_code
_entity_poly.pdbx_strand_id
1 'polypeptide(L)' 'MRRHPVYAYEMLSASAYLRSALDIPYCHHEKWDGTGYPRGLKGEQIPLAARIFAVVDVWDALRCDHPYRTAWPEEKVRT' A
#
# COMPACT_ATOMS: atom_id res chain seq x y z
N MET A 1 -4.20 7.30 8.37
CA MET A 1 -4.72 8.52 7.69
C MET A 1 -5.18 8.16 6.28
N ARG A 2 -6.49 8.21 5.93
CA ARG A 2 -6.97 7.74 4.60
C ARG A 2 -6.59 8.64 3.40
N ARG A 3 -6.27 9.91 3.62
CA ARG A 3 -5.97 10.85 2.52
C ARG A 3 -4.52 10.85 2.04
N HIS A 4 -3.59 10.20 2.75
CA HIS A 4 -2.18 10.28 2.37
C HIS A 4 -1.84 9.68 1.00
N PRO A 5 -2.56 8.69 0.42
CA PRO A 5 -2.30 8.28 -0.97
C PRO A 5 -2.55 9.42 -1.96
N VAL A 6 -3.60 10.21 -1.72
CA VAL A 6 -3.93 11.39 -2.54
C VAL A 6 -2.86 12.46 -2.38
N TYR A 7 -2.47 12.77 -1.14
CA TYR A 7 -1.43 13.76 -0.88
C TYR A 7 -0.08 13.35 -1.49
N ALA A 8 0.30 12.08 -1.38
CA ALA A 8 1.52 11.57 -1.99
C ALA A 8 1.46 11.69 -3.52
N TYR A 9 0.33 11.37 -4.15
CA TYR A 9 0.15 11.58 -5.58
C TYR A 9 0.29 13.07 -5.96
N GLU A 10 -0.39 13.97 -5.27
CA GLU A 10 -0.33 15.42 -5.49
C GLU A 10 1.11 15.94 -5.37
N MET A 11 1.82 15.56 -4.30
CA MET A 11 3.19 16.00 -4.03
C MET A 11 4.20 15.47 -5.06
N LEU A 12 4.06 14.21 -5.48
CA LEU A 12 5.07 13.53 -6.30
C LEU A 12 4.80 13.63 -7.80
N SER A 13 3.57 13.91 -8.22
CA SER A 13 3.16 13.94 -9.64
C SER A 13 3.90 14.97 -10.51
N ALA A 14 4.39 16.05 -9.91
CA ALA A 14 5.17 17.07 -10.60
C ALA A 14 6.57 16.57 -11.00
N SER A 15 7.11 15.55 -10.31
CA SER A 15 8.43 15.00 -10.60
C SER A 15 8.37 14.03 -11.77
N ALA A 16 9.04 14.37 -12.87
CA ALA A 16 9.19 13.47 -14.02
C ALA A 16 9.90 12.16 -13.64
N TYR A 17 10.88 12.23 -12.73
CA TYR A 17 11.64 11.08 -12.25
C TYR A 17 10.76 10.09 -11.47
N LEU A 18 9.83 10.58 -10.66
CA LEU A 18 8.98 9.73 -9.80
C LEU A 18 7.71 9.26 -10.49
N ARG A 19 7.40 9.78 -11.70
CA ARG A 19 6.14 9.53 -12.39
C ARG A 19 5.85 8.04 -12.61
N SER A 20 6.87 7.24 -12.93
CA SER A 20 6.73 5.79 -13.13
C SER A 20 6.43 5.02 -11.85
N ALA A 21 6.69 5.59 -10.67
CA ALA A 21 6.48 4.95 -9.37
C ALA A 21 5.18 5.37 -8.67
N LEU A 22 4.45 6.36 -9.21
CA LEU A 22 3.27 6.96 -8.56
C LEU A 22 2.14 5.98 -8.25
N ASP A 23 2.04 4.89 -9.01
CA ASP A 23 1.03 3.86 -8.80
C ASP A 23 1.09 3.28 -7.40
N ILE A 24 2.29 3.09 -6.84
CA ILE A 24 2.48 2.54 -5.49
C ILE A 24 1.89 3.46 -4.41
N PRO A 25 2.41 4.68 -4.18
CA PRO A 25 1.90 5.53 -3.11
C PRO A 25 0.43 5.89 -3.32
N TYR A 26 -0.07 5.92 -4.56
CA TYR A 26 -1.47 6.25 -4.82
C TYR A 26 -2.44 5.08 -4.61
N CYS A 27 -2.02 3.83 -4.88
CA CYS A 27 -2.92 2.67 -4.91
C CYS A 27 -2.58 1.55 -3.90
N HIS A 28 -1.52 1.65 -3.08
CA HIS A 28 -1.15 0.57 -2.14
C HIS A 28 -2.19 0.28 -1.04
N HIS A 29 -3.21 1.13 -0.87
CA HIS A 29 -4.35 0.89 0.02
C HIS A 29 -5.63 0.44 -0.70
N GLU A 30 -5.55 0.20 -2.01
CA GLU A 30 -6.60 -0.51 -2.71
C GLU A 30 -6.63 -1.97 -2.26
N LYS A 31 -7.83 -2.55 -2.21
CA LYS A 31 -8.04 -3.94 -1.80
C LYS A 31 -8.56 -4.73 -2.98
N TRP A 32 -8.15 -5.99 -3.09
CA TRP A 32 -8.51 -6.86 -4.21
C TRP A 32 -10.02 -6.94 -4.47
N ASP A 33 -10.82 -6.86 -3.41
CA ASP A 33 -12.29 -6.91 -3.45
C ASP A 33 -12.97 -5.60 -3.85
N GLY A 34 -12.24 -4.48 -3.95
CA GLY A 34 -12.75 -3.14 -4.24
C GLY A 34 -13.14 -2.31 -3.01
N THR A 35 -12.94 -2.83 -1.78
CA THR A 35 -13.28 -2.10 -0.54
C THR A 35 -12.18 -1.14 -0.07
N GLY A 36 -11.11 -1.02 -0.86
CA GLY A 36 -9.97 -0.16 -0.60
C GLY A 36 -10.22 1.31 -0.92
N TYR A 37 -9.14 2.08 -0.92
CA TYR A 37 -9.17 3.51 -1.20
C TYR A 37 -7.84 3.94 -1.85
N PRO A 38 -7.77 5.09 -2.54
CA PRO A 38 -8.78 6.15 -2.66
C PRO A 38 -9.82 5.99 -3.78
N ARG A 39 -9.61 5.10 -4.74
CA ARG A 39 -10.40 4.98 -5.97
C ARG A 39 -11.39 3.81 -5.96
N GLY A 40 -11.21 2.84 -5.06
CA GLY A 40 -12.08 1.67 -4.99
C GLY A 40 -11.85 0.72 -6.17
N LEU A 41 -10.58 0.56 -6.57
CA LEU A 41 -10.19 -0.31 -7.67
C LEU A 41 -10.33 -1.78 -7.25
N LYS A 42 -10.77 -2.63 -8.18
CA LYS A 42 -10.99 -4.05 -7.93
C LYS A 42 -10.12 -4.94 -8.81
N GLY A 43 -9.56 -5.99 -8.22
CA GLY A 43 -8.74 -6.98 -8.93
C GLY A 43 -7.61 -6.34 -9.73
N GLU A 44 -7.58 -6.62 -11.03
CA GLU A 44 -6.52 -6.16 -11.93
C GLU A 44 -6.60 -4.69 -12.32
N GLN A 45 -7.66 -3.98 -11.93
CA GLN A 45 -7.68 -2.52 -12.02
C GLN A 45 -6.62 -1.88 -11.12
N ILE A 46 -6.16 -2.60 -10.08
CA ILE A 46 -5.07 -2.16 -9.21
C ILE A 46 -3.74 -2.42 -9.94
N PRO A 47 -2.87 -1.40 -10.11
CA PRO A 47 -1.56 -1.58 -10.72
C PRO A 47 -0.77 -2.71 -10.05
N LEU A 48 -0.08 -3.52 -10.86
CA LEU A 48 0.66 -4.68 -10.35
C LEU A 48 1.67 -4.30 -9.25
N ALA A 49 2.41 -3.21 -9.44
CA ALA A 49 3.37 -2.72 -8.47
C ALA A 49 2.71 -2.39 -7.11
N ALA A 50 1.52 -1.77 -7.13
CA ALA A 50 0.77 -1.46 -5.91
C ALA A 50 0.24 -2.72 -5.21
N ARG A 51 -0.18 -3.74 -5.97
CA ARG A 51 -0.59 -5.04 -5.41
C ARG A 51 0.55 -5.74 -4.69
N ILE A 52 1.73 -5.79 -5.31
CA ILE A 52 2.93 -6.38 -4.71
C ILE A 52 3.31 -5.60 -3.46
N PHE A 53 3.36 -4.27 -3.55
CA PHE A 53 3.72 -3.42 -2.42
C PHE A 53 2.75 -3.57 -1.25
N ALA A 54 1.44 -3.64 -1.48
CA ALA A 54 0.44 -3.81 -0.41
C ALA A 54 0.67 -5.08 0.41
N VAL A 55 1.11 -6.18 -0.22
CA VAL A 55 1.45 -7.42 0.50
C VAL A 55 2.71 -7.21 1.36
N VAL A 56 3.73 -6.57 0.81
CA VAL A 56 4.99 -6.29 1.51
C VAL A 56 4.76 -5.33 2.69
N ASP A 57 3.95 -4.29 2.50
CA ASP A 57 3.59 -3.29 3.53
C ASP A 57 2.90 -3.94 4.72
N VAL A 58 1.91 -4.82 4.47
CA VAL A 58 1.23 -5.58 5.54
C VAL A 58 2.19 -6.56 6.22
N TRP A 59 3.00 -7.28 5.44
CA TRP A 59 3.97 -8.21 6.01
C TRP A 59 4.95 -7.51 6.95
N ASP A 60 5.53 -6.39 6.52
CA ASP A 60 6.46 -5.60 7.33
C ASP A 60 5.79 -5.04 8.57
N ALA A 61 4.60 -4.45 8.43
CA ALA A 61 3.80 -3.95 9.55
C ALA A 61 3.44 -5.06 10.55
N LEU A 62 3.34 -6.33 10.14
CA LEU A 62 3.12 -7.46 11.04
C LEU A 62 4.41 -7.95 11.72
N ARG A 63 5.56 -7.86 11.04
CA ARG A 63 6.86 -8.36 11.51
C ARG A 63 7.69 -7.34 12.30
N CYS A 64 7.30 -6.08 12.30
CA CYS A 64 7.98 -5.03 13.04
C CYS A 64 7.33 -4.76 14.41
N ASP A 65 8.16 -4.39 15.38
CA ASP A 65 7.69 -3.89 16.66
C ASP A 65 7.04 -2.52 16.50
N HIS A 66 5.86 -2.37 17.09
CA HIS A 66 5.16 -1.10 17.20
C HIS A 66 5.02 -0.70 18.68
N PRO A 67 4.91 0.60 19.02
CA PRO A 67 4.79 1.06 20.40
C PRO A 67 3.67 0.38 21.23
N TYR A 68 2.66 -0.17 20.56
CA TYR A 68 1.49 -0.79 21.16
C TYR A 68 1.36 -2.29 20.87
N ARG A 69 2.32 -2.90 20.14
CA ARG A 69 2.27 -4.33 19.80
C ARG A 69 3.65 -4.84 19.38
N THR A 70 4.11 -5.92 19.99
CA THR A 70 5.31 -6.65 19.54
C THR A 70 5.09 -7.28 18.16
N ALA A 71 6.18 -7.42 17.42
CA ALA A 71 6.27 -8.15 16.16
C ALA A 71 5.63 -9.55 16.26
N TRP A 72 4.91 -9.95 15.21
CA TRP A 72 4.39 -11.31 15.12
C TRP A 72 5.49 -12.30 14.75
N PRO A 73 5.47 -13.53 15.30
CA PRO A 73 6.30 -14.62 14.82
C PRO A 73 6.04 -14.89 13.32
N GLU A 74 7.08 -15.26 12.57
CA GLU A 74 6.98 -15.42 11.12
C GLU A 74 5.88 -16.40 10.71
N GLU A 75 5.78 -17.53 11.41
CA GLU A 75 4.76 -18.55 11.18
C GLU A 75 3.34 -17.97 11.18
N LYS A 76 3.05 -17.04 12.10
CA LYS A 76 1.75 -16.39 12.22
C LYS A 76 1.47 -15.38 11.11
N VAL A 77 2.49 -14.84 10.46
CA VAL A 77 2.33 -13.89 9.34
C VAL A 77 2.11 -14.63 8.02
N ARG A 78 2.58 -15.88 7.91
CA ARG A 78 2.47 -16.72 6.70
C ARG A 78 1.12 -17.42 6.54
N THR A 79 0.37 -17.58 7.63
CA THR A 79 -0.95 -18.23 7.70
C THR A 79 -2.08 -17.25 7.51
#